data_AF-A0A9Q9I0Q2-F1
#
_entry.id   AF-A0A9Q9I0Q2-F1
#
_cell.length_a   1.000
_cell.length_b   1.000
_cell.length_c   1.000
_cell.angle_alpha   90.00
_cell.angle_beta   90.00
_cell.angle_gamma   90.00
#
_symmetry.space_group_name_H-M   'P 1'
#
loop_
_entity.id
_entity.type
_entity.pdbx_description
1 polymer ?
#
loop_
_entity_poly.entity_id
_entity_poly.type
_entity_poly.pdbx_seq_one_letter_code
_entity_poly.pdbx_strand_id
1 'polypeptide(L)'
;MRKQDRLLGEDCAWYNRTPDSADAGLMQCLTSDGIPLIDEHWSGWGDGEIFKIVALTRRPVSMDEMQPPRDYLEPAAWGFIKPQY
;
A
#
# COMPACT_ATOMS: atom_id res chain seq x y z
N MET A 1 -3.72 24.37 6.04
CA MET A 1 -3.26 23.74 4.78
C MET A 1 -2.82 22.32 5.10
N ARG A 2 -3.14 21.31 4.27
CA ARG A 2 -2.60 19.95 4.47
C ARG A 2 -1.09 19.98 4.26
N LYS A 3 -0.33 19.22 5.07
CA LYS A 3 1.11 19.02 4.88
C LYS A 3 1.33 18.48 3.47
N GLN A 4 2.30 19.03 2.76
CA GLN A 4 2.74 18.61 1.43
C GLN A 4 4.18 18.10 1.53
N ASP A 5 4.53 17.18 0.64
CA ASP A 5 5.89 16.67 0.48
C ASP A 5 6.17 16.40 -1.00
N ARG A 6 7.44 16.12 -1.33
CA ARG A 6 7.85 15.79 -2.69
C ARG A 6 8.84 14.64 -2.69
N LEU A 7 8.53 13.56 -3.42
CA LEU A 7 9.39 12.38 -3.53
C LEU A 7 9.47 11.91 -4.98
N LEU A 8 10.68 11.61 -5.46
CA LEU A 8 10.95 11.19 -6.84
C LEU A 8 10.37 12.12 -7.93
N GLY A 9 10.25 13.42 -7.62
CA GLY A 9 9.75 14.43 -8.54
C GLY A 9 8.23 14.64 -8.47
N GLU A 10 7.49 13.78 -7.77
CA GLU A 10 6.04 13.85 -7.58
C GLU A 10 5.69 14.59 -6.28
N ASP A 11 4.70 15.47 -6.35
CA ASP A 11 4.14 16.14 -5.18
C ASP A 11 3.07 15.25 -4.53
N CYS A 12 3.03 15.24 -3.20
CA CYS A 12 2.03 14.50 -2.45
C CYS A 12 1.50 15.28 -1.24
N ALA A 13 0.23 15.04 -0.91
CA ALA A 13 -0.42 15.60 0.25
C ALA A 13 -0.63 14.52 1.31
N TRP A 14 -0.54 14.89 2.59
CA TRP A 14 -0.70 13.96 3.70
C TRP A 14 -2.18 13.73 4.07
N TYR A 15 -2.53 12.47 4.31
CA TYR A 15 -3.85 12.00 4.69
C TYR A 15 -3.78 11.02 5.85
N ASN A 16 -4.64 11.21 6.86
CA ASN A 16 -4.90 10.18 7.85
C ASN A 16 -5.84 9.14 7.26
N ARG A 17 -5.37 7.88 7.14
CA ARG A 17 -6.15 6.76 6.60
C ARG A 17 -6.93 6.00 7.65
N THR A 18 -6.62 6.24 8.91
CA THR A 18 -7.25 5.63 10.08
C THR A 18 -7.65 6.72 11.06
N PRO A 19 -8.53 7.66 10.66
CA PRO A 19 -9.06 8.65 11.59
C PRO A 19 -9.74 7.92 12.77
N ASP A 20 -9.62 8.50 13.95
CA ASP A 20 -10.23 8.00 15.21
C ASP A 20 -9.70 6.64 15.70
N SER A 21 -8.66 6.10 15.06
CA SER A 21 -7.97 4.91 15.56
C SER A 21 -7.14 5.25 16.80
N ALA A 22 -7.34 4.50 17.89
CA ALA A 22 -6.74 4.78 19.20
C ALA A 22 -5.35 4.17 19.38
N ASP A 23 -5.18 2.92 18.95
CA ASP A 23 -4.00 2.10 19.32
C ASP A 23 -3.02 1.88 18.17
N ALA A 24 -3.32 2.38 16.98
CA ALA A 24 -2.45 2.33 15.82
C ALA A 24 -2.91 3.36 14.79
N GLY A 25 -2.11 3.61 13.78
CA GLY A 25 -2.62 4.27 12.59
C GLY A 25 -1.67 4.37 11.42
N LEU A 26 -2.19 5.00 10.38
CA LEU A 26 -1.56 5.16 9.09
C LEU A 26 -1.75 6.57 8.55
N MET A 27 -0.64 7.27 8.34
CA MET A 27 -0.56 8.51 7.58
C MET A 27 0.06 8.19 6.22
N GLN A 28 -0.56 8.67 5.14
CA GLN A 28 -0.02 8.49 3.79
C GLN A 28 0.17 9.81 3.08
N CYS A 29 1.30 9.96 2.39
CA CYS A 29 1.53 11.02 1.44
C CYS A 29 1.10 10.54 0.04
N LEU A 30 -0.04 11.02 -0.44
CA LEU A 30 -0.64 10.60 -1.71
C LEU A 30 -0.45 11.64 -2.81
N THR A 31 -0.07 11.19 -4.01
CA THR A 31 -0.13 12.02 -5.23
C THR A 31 -1.57 12.45 -5.53
N SER A 32 -1.74 13.39 -6.47
CA SER A 32 -3.07 13.86 -6.89
C SER A 32 -3.98 12.76 -7.44
N ASP A 33 -3.40 11.70 -7.99
CA ASP A 33 -4.09 10.51 -8.49
C ASP A 33 -4.15 9.34 -7.48
N GLY A 34 -3.69 9.56 -6.25
CA GLY A 34 -3.90 8.64 -5.13
C GLY A 34 -2.81 7.58 -4.92
N ILE A 35 -1.64 7.72 -5.54
CA ILE A 35 -0.51 6.80 -5.35
C ILE A 35 0.22 7.18 -4.05
N PRO A 36 0.42 6.24 -3.10
CA PRO A 36 1.19 6.50 -1.90
C PRO A 36 2.69 6.56 -2.20
N LEU A 37 3.32 7.68 -1.84
CA LEU A 37 4.78 7.86 -1.94
C LEU A 37 5.48 7.53 -0.62
N ILE A 38 4.81 7.82 0.50
CA ILE A 38 5.31 7.62 1.86
C ILE A 38 4.16 7.10 2.72
N ASP A 39 4.42 6.03 3.45
CA ASP A 39 3.56 5.51 4.51
C ASP A 39 4.26 5.66 5.86
N GLU A 40 3.58 6.31 6.81
CA GLU A 40 3.99 6.40 8.20
C GLU A 40 2.99 5.62 9.05
N HIS A 41 3.47 4.52 9.63
CA HIS A 41 2.72 3.66 10.53
C HIS A 41 3.14 3.93 11.97
N TRP A 42 2.18 3.90 12.88
CA TRP A 42 2.48 3.88 14.31
C TRP A 42 1.61 2.87 15.04
N SER A 43 2.12 2.40 16.17
CA SER A 43 1.43 1.55 17.14
C SER A 43 1.51 2.22 18.52
N GLY A 44 0.45 2.11 19.31
CA GLY A 44 0.45 2.52 20.72
C GLY A 44 1.30 1.62 21.60
N TRP A 45 1.71 0.45 21.08
CA TRP A 45 2.40 -0.61 21.83
C TRP A 45 3.82 -0.90 21.32
N GLY A 46 4.33 -0.11 20.38
CA GLY A 46 5.64 -0.34 19.78
C GLY A 46 6.11 0.84 18.92
N ASP A 47 7.25 0.65 18.26
CA ASP A 47 7.82 1.66 17.38
C ASP A 47 7.00 1.84 16.09
N GLY A 48 7.10 3.03 15.51
CA GLY A 48 6.54 3.30 14.19
C GLY A 48 7.45 2.84 13.06
N GLU A 49 6.86 2.65 11.89
CA GLU A 49 7.58 2.30 10.66
C GLU A 49 7.32 3.36 9.59
N ILE A 50 8.34 3.67 8.79
CA ILE A 50 8.23 4.60 7.67
C ILE A 50 8.69 3.89 6.40
N PHE A 51 7.78 3.77 5.44
CA PHE A 51 8.07 3.22 4.13
C PHE A 51 8.07 4.35 3.10
N LYS A 52 9.11 4.39 2.27
CA LYS A 52 9.23 5.33 1.14
C LYS A 52 9.43 4.55 -0.13
N ILE A 53 8.74 4.93 -1.19
CA ILE A 53 9.00 4.32 -2.50
C ILE A 53 10.42 4.65 -2.96
N VAL A 54 11.05 3.69 -3.63
CA VAL A 54 12.41 3.84 -4.18
C VAL A 54 12.41 4.07 -5.70
N ALA A 55 11.29 3.77 -6.37
CA ALA A 55 11.09 3.98 -7.78
C ALA A 55 9.59 4.18 -8.08
N LEU A 56 9.29 4.97 -9.11
CA LEU A 56 7.94 5.13 -9.65
C LEU A 56 8.01 5.16 -11.19
N THR A 57 7.16 4.37 -11.84
CA THR A 57 7.03 4.36 -13.30
C THR A 57 5.57 4.57 -13.68
N ARG A 58 5.28 5.63 -14.42
CA ARG A 58 3.93 5.92 -14.93
C ARG A 58 3.81 5.44 -16.38
N ARG A 59 2.95 4.46 -16.61
CA ARG A 59 2.58 3.98 -17.95
C ARG A 59 1.22 3.28 -17.92
N PRO A 60 0.57 3.11 -19.08
CA PRO A 60 -0.55 2.18 -19.19
C PRO A 60 -0.13 0.77 -18.72
N VAL A 61 -1.01 0.13 -17.96
CA VAL A 61 -0.84 -1.25 -17.47
C VAL A 61 -1.98 -2.07 -18.07
N SER A 62 -1.65 -3.21 -18.67
CA SER A 62 -2.68 -4.11 -19.23
C SER A 62 -3.35 -4.91 -18.12
N MET A 63 -4.55 -5.42 -18.38
CA MET A 63 -5.23 -6.31 -17.43
C MET A 63 -4.40 -7.57 -17.14
N ASP A 64 -3.71 -8.12 -18.15
CA ASP A 64 -2.89 -9.31 -18.00
C ASP A 64 -1.68 -9.08 -17.07
N GLU A 65 -1.14 -7.86 -17.03
CA GLU A 65 -0.07 -7.50 -16.10
C GLU A 65 -0.58 -7.30 -14.66
N MET A 66 -1.84 -6.87 -14.50
CA MET A 66 -2.46 -6.72 -13.18
C MET A 66 -2.91 -8.06 -12.57
N GLN A 67 -3.00 -9.13 -13.36
CA GLN A 67 -3.36 -10.43 -12.83
C GLN A 67 -2.20 -11.02 -12.02
N PRO A 68 -2.44 -11.42 -10.76
CA PRO A 68 -1.43 -12.16 -10.02
C PRO A 68 -1.14 -13.48 -10.73
N PRO A 69 0.04 -14.08 -10.50
CA PRO A 69 0.32 -15.45 -10.90
C PRO A 69 -0.83 -16.38 -10.53
N ARG A 70 -1.23 -17.25 -11.47
CA ARG A 70 -2.44 -18.09 -11.32
C ARG A 70 -2.38 -18.98 -10.08
N ASP A 71 -1.20 -19.50 -9.77
CA ASP A 71 -0.93 -20.32 -8.60
C ASP A 71 -1.25 -19.59 -7.28
N TYR A 72 -1.17 -18.26 -7.22
CA TYR A 72 -1.58 -17.50 -6.03
C TYR A 72 -3.08 -17.65 -5.74
N LEU A 73 -3.89 -17.94 -6.76
CA LEU A 73 -5.33 -18.13 -6.65
C LEU A 73 -5.73 -19.61 -6.57
N GLU A 74 -4.78 -20.55 -6.68
CA GLU A 74 -5.04 -21.98 -6.63
C GLU A 74 -4.91 -22.50 -5.20
N PRO A 75 -5.99 -22.95 -4.54
CA PRO A 75 -5.92 -23.39 -3.14
C PRO A 75 -4.91 -24.53 -2.92
N ALA A 76 -4.72 -25.38 -3.93
CA ALA A 76 -3.73 -26.46 -3.88
C ALA A 76 -2.28 -25.93 -3.77
N ALA A 77 -1.95 -24.78 -4.35
CA ALA A 77 -0.64 -24.14 -4.20
C ALA A 77 -0.38 -23.68 -2.74
N TRP A 78 -1.46 -23.47 -1.98
CA TRP A 78 -1.44 -23.16 -0.55
C TRP A 78 -1.65 -24.39 0.35
N GLY A 79 -1.66 -25.60 -0.23
CA GLY A 79 -1.86 -26.85 0.50
C GLY A 79 -3.32 -27.19 0.84
N PHE A 80 -4.30 -26.44 0.35
CA PHE A 80 -5.72 -26.80 0.48
C PHE A 80 -6.10 -27.86 -0.58
N ILE A 81 -6.02 -29.12 -0.19
CA ILE A 81 -6.47 -30.26 -1.00
C ILE A 81 -7.97 -30.46 -0.78
N LYS A 82 -8.78 -30.49 -1.86
CA LYS A 82 -10.21 -30.84 -1.73
C LYS A 82 -10.32 -32.29 -1.22
N PRO A 83 -11.15 -32.58 -0.20
CA PRO A 83 -11.45 -33.96 0.17
C PRO A 83 -12.08 -34.68 -1.02
N GLN A 84 -11.60 -35.89 -1.32
CA GLN A 84 -12.30 -36.79 -2.24
C GLN A 84 -13.47 -37.39 -1.46
N TYR A 85 -14.70 -37.05 -1.88
CA TYR A 85 -15.91 -37.79 -1.50
C TYR A 85 -16.18 -38.86 -2.55
#